data_AF-A0A0Q7JHS6-F1
#
_entry.id   AF-A0A0Q7JHS6-F1
#
_cell.length_a   1.000
_cell.length_b   1.000
_cell.length_c   1.000
_cell.angle_alpha   90.00
_cell.angle_beta   90.00
_cell.angle_gamma   90.00
#
_symmetry.space_group_name_H-M   'P 1'
#
loop_
_entity.id
_entity.type
_entity.pdbx_description
1 polymer ?
#
loop_
_entity_poly.entity_id
_entity_poly.type
_entity_poly.pdbx_seq_one_letter_code
_entity_poly.pdbx_strand_id
1 'polypeptide(L)'
;MQLEDARLARALVEVLSPEEVTEREAKAWLDVVEMAFADAAPGPIPVWAFNTFATLQSLHLHLTRGLVQPITVRPPHAEAVTDRVVAILRGPYPWLA
;
A
#
# COMPACT_ATOMS: atom_id res chain seq x y z
N MET A 1 -9.59 -10.23 11.01
CA MET A 1 -8.36 -9.49 10.69
C MET A 1 -8.42 -8.86 9.30
N GLN A 2 -8.61 -9.61 8.20
CA GLN A 2 -8.65 -9.04 6.84
C GLN A 2 -9.62 -7.85 6.61
N LEU A 3 -10.76 -7.79 7.30
CA LEU A 3 -11.68 -6.65 7.20
C LEU A 3 -11.13 -5.37 7.82
N GLU A 4 -10.22 -5.46 8.78
CA GLU A 4 -9.55 -4.31 9.39
C GLU A 4 -8.52 -3.72 8.42
N ASP A 5 -7.69 -4.57 7.80
CA ASP A 5 -6.73 -4.19 6.77
C ASP A 5 -7.42 -3.51 5.58
N ALA A 6 -8.58 -4.01 5.16
CA ALA A 6 -9.38 -3.39 4.10
C ALA A 6 -9.92 -2.01 4.51
N ARG A 7 -10.35 -1.82 5.77
CA ARG A 7 -10.80 -0.51 6.25
C ARG A 7 -9.63 0.48 6.34
N LEU A 8 -8.46 0.02 6.78
CA LEU A 8 -7.25 0.84 6.80
C LEU A 8 -6.82 1.24 5.39
N ALA A 9 -6.81 0.29 4.45
CA ALA A 9 -6.54 0.56 3.05
C ALA A 9 -7.52 1.58 2.44
N ARG A 10 -8.81 1.51 2.79
CA ARG A 10 -9.78 2.53 2.39
C ARG A 10 -9.40 3.91 2.94
N ALA A 11 -9.07 4.02 4.22
CA ALA A 11 -8.68 5.30 4.84
C ALA A 11 -7.41 5.88 4.17
N LEU A 12 -6.46 5.02 3.80
CA LEU A 12 -5.28 5.44 3.04
C LEU A 12 -5.65 6.04 1.67
N VAL A 13 -6.62 5.45 0.95
CA VAL A 13 -7.13 6.05 -0.29
C VAL A 13 -7.70 7.45 -0.05
N GLU A 14 -8.45 7.65 1.04
CA GLU A 14 -8.99 8.97 1.41
C GLU A 14 -7.86 9.99 1.69
N VAL A 15 -6.81 9.58 2.42
CA VAL A 15 -5.63 10.44 2.70
C VAL A 15 -4.86 10.81 1.44
N LEU A 16 -4.81 9.92 0.45
CA LEU A 16 -4.11 10.13 -0.82
C LEU A 16 -4.93 10.92 -1.85
N SER A 17 -6.23 11.15 -1.58
CA SER A 17 -7.16 11.77 -2.55
C SER A 17 -7.03 13.29 -2.75
N PRO A 18 -6.56 14.13 -1.81
CA PRO A 18 -6.43 15.57 -2.06
C PRO A 18 -5.47 15.87 -3.21
N GLU A 19 -5.79 16.86 -4.03
CA GLU A 19 -5.00 17.24 -5.23
C GLU A 19 -3.66 17.87 -4.88
N GLU A 20 -3.52 18.40 -3.66
CA GLU A 20 -2.30 19.04 -3.17
C GLU A 20 -1.22 18.04 -2.76
N VAL A 21 -1.58 16.76 -2.57
CA VAL A 21 -0.63 15.71 -2.22
C VAL A 21 0.27 15.47 -3.41
N THR A 22 1.57 15.75 -3.26
CA THR A 22 2.54 15.49 -4.31
C THR A 22 2.84 13.99 -4.43
N GLU A 23 3.31 13.55 -5.60
CA GLU A 23 3.71 12.15 -5.81
C GLU A 23 4.76 11.68 -4.78
N ARG A 24 5.68 12.57 -4.39
CA ARG A 24 6.68 12.31 -3.36
C ARG A 24 6.01 12.05 -2.01
N GLU A 25 5.07 12.90 -1.59
CA GLU A 25 4.36 12.75 -0.31
C GLU A 25 3.49 11.50 -0.29
N ALA A 26 2.81 11.21 -1.40
CA ALA A 26 1.99 10.00 -1.56
C ALA A 26 2.79 8.70 -1.35
N LYS A 27 4.09 8.71 -1.65
CA LYS A 27 4.99 7.55 -1.56
C LYS A 27 5.93 7.54 -0.35
N ALA A 28 6.19 8.69 0.29
CA ALA A 28 7.24 8.82 1.30
C ALA A 28 7.00 7.94 2.54
N TRP A 29 5.75 7.73 2.95
CA TRP A 29 5.44 6.88 4.09
C TRP A 29 5.80 5.41 3.88
N LEU A 30 5.90 4.95 2.62
CA LEU A 30 6.34 3.60 2.28
C LEU A 30 7.83 3.38 2.56
N ASP A 31 8.63 4.45 2.67
CA ASP A 31 10.05 4.34 3.06
C ASP A 31 10.19 3.68 4.44
N VAL A 32 9.27 3.97 5.37
CA VAL A 32 9.26 3.37 6.71
C VAL A 32 8.99 1.86 6.64
N VAL A 33 8.11 1.45 5.73
CA VAL A 33 7.78 0.04 5.52
C VAL A 33 8.96 -0.71 4.90
N GLU A 34 9.58 -0.13 3.87
CA GLU A 34 10.80 -0.66 3.24
C GLU A 34 11.94 -0.79 4.26
N MET A 35 12.17 0.26 5.07
CA MET A 35 13.17 0.24 6.14
C MET A 35 12.89 -0.84 7.18
N ALA A 36 11.64 -0.98 7.62
CA ALA A 36 11.25 -1.99 8.61
C ALA A 36 11.45 -3.43 8.09
N PHE A 37 11.42 -3.62 6.77
CA PHE A 37 11.67 -4.91 6.13
C PHE A 37 13.11 -5.11 5.66
N ALA A 38 13.94 -4.07 5.62
CA ALA A 38 15.34 -4.17 5.21
C ALA A 38 16.12 -5.16 6.09
N ASP A 39 15.88 -5.13 7.40
CA ASP A 39 16.50 -6.03 8.38
C ASP A 39 15.93 -7.46 8.35
N ALA A 40 14.79 -7.66 7.67
CA ALA A 40 14.17 -8.97 7.53
C ALA A 40 14.78 -9.81 6.39
N ALA A 41 15.67 -9.24 5.57
CA ALA A 41 16.33 -9.92 4.46
C ALA A 41 17.81 -10.24 4.77
N PRO A 42 18.32 -11.44 4.46
CA PRO A 42 17.62 -12.63 3.94
C PRO A 42 17.11 -13.50 5.10
N GLY A 43 15.79 -13.63 5.24
CA GLY A 43 15.17 -14.41 6.31
C GLY A 43 13.67 -14.62 6.12
N PRO A 44 13.06 -15.50 6.93
CA PRO A 44 11.61 -15.62 6.97
C PRO A 44 11.01 -14.28 7.35
N ILE A 45 9.94 -13.88 6.64
CA ILE A 45 9.24 -12.64 6.93
C ILE A 45 8.72 -12.67 8.37
N PRO A 46 8.99 -11.63 9.17
CA PRO A 46 8.56 -11.58 10.55
C PRO A 46 7.04 -11.67 10.68
N VAL A 47 6.55 -12.39 11.70
CA VAL A 47 5.11 -12.55 11.96
C VAL A 47 4.42 -11.19 12.13
N TRP A 48 5.09 -10.20 12.72
CA TRP A 48 4.55 -8.86 12.92
C TRP A 48 4.27 -8.12 11.59
N ALA A 49 4.94 -8.49 10.51
CA ALA A 49 4.81 -7.84 9.20
C ALA A 49 3.56 -8.26 8.42
N PHE A 50 2.90 -9.35 8.85
CA PHE A 50 1.80 -9.95 8.08
C PHE A 50 0.63 -8.99 7.85
N ASN A 51 0.25 -8.22 8.88
CA ASN A 51 -0.84 -7.23 8.77
C ASN A 51 -0.47 -6.09 7.81
N THR A 52 0.80 -5.68 7.79
CA THR A 52 1.27 -4.69 6.81
C THR A 52 1.08 -5.20 5.39
N PHE A 53 1.46 -6.45 5.09
CA PHE A 53 1.23 -7.02 3.75
C PHE A 53 -0.26 -7.15 3.40
N ALA A 54 -1.11 -7.57 4.36
CA ALA A 54 -2.55 -7.64 4.15
C ALA A 54 -3.17 -6.25 3.85
N THR A 55 -2.70 -5.21 4.54
CA THR A 55 -3.11 -3.82 4.27
C THR A 55 -2.61 -3.36 2.90
N LEU A 56 -1.36 -3.65 2.53
CA LEU A 56 -0.79 -3.28 1.22
C LEU A 56 -1.50 -3.99 0.06
N GLN A 57 -1.86 -5.26 0.20
CA GLN A 57 -2.68 -5.98 -0.78
C GLN A 57 -4.06 -5.35 -0.94
N SER A 58 -4.71 -5.00 0.17
CA SER A 58 -6.01 -4.33 0.16
C SER A 58 -5.90 -2.95 -0.50
N LEU A 59 -4.83 -2.21 -0.23
CA LEU A 59 -4.57 -0.90 -0.85
C LEU A 59 -4.34 -1.05 -2.36
N HIS A 60 -3.54 -2.02 -2.80
CA HIS A 60 -3.35 -2.32 -4.21
C HIS A 60 -4.70 -2.59 -4.92
N LEU A 61 -5.57 -3.41 -4.31
CA LEU A 61 -6.90 -3.66 -4.86
C LEU A 61 -7.72 -2.37 -5.00
N HIS A 62 -7.73 -1.51 -3.97
CA HIS A 62 -8.51 -0.28 -3.99
C HIS A 62 -7.97 0.76 -4.98
N LEU A 63 -6.65 0.89 -5.12
CA LEU A 63 -6.02 1.82 -6.07
C LEU A 63 -6.19 1.39 -7.53
N THR A 64 -6.24 0.08 -7.79
CA THR A 64 -6.38 -0.49 -9.14
C THR A 64 -7.84 -0.58 -9.59
N ARG A 65 -8.78 -0.83 -8.67
CA ARG A 65 -10.21 -0.95 -9.00
C ARG A 65 -11.03 0.31 -8.72
N GLY A 66 -10.49 1.22 -7.91
CA GLY A 66 -11.25 2.32 -7.35
C GLY A 66 -12.19 1.85 -6.24
N LEU A 67 -12.86 2.81 -5.61
CA LEU A 67 -13.84 2.57 -4.57
C LEU A 67 -15.21 3.05 -5.05
N VAL A 68 -16.25 2.30 -4.69
CA VAL A 68 -17.62 2.79 -4.85
C VAL A 68 -17.83 3.90 -3.81
N GLN A 69 -18.54 4.97 -4.20
CA GLN A 69 -18.87 6.16 -3.41
C GLN A 69 -18.88 5.95 -1.87
N PRO A 70 -18.36 6.91 -1.07
CA PRO A 70 -18.23 8.35 -1.38
C PRO A 70 -16.90 8.80 -2.00
N ILE A 71 -15.95 7.90 -2.29
CA ILE A 71 -14.66 8.27 -2.89
C ILE A 71 -14.81 8.27 -4.41
N THR A 72 -15.23 9.41 -4.96
CA THR A 72 -15.59 9.54 -6.37
C THR A 72 -14.38 9.75 -7.28
N VAL A 73 -13.20 10.01 -6.72
CA VAL A 73 -11.99 10.36 -7.47
C VAL A 73 -10.87 9.40 -7.09
N ARG A 74 -10.27 8.76 -8.12
CA ARG A 74 -9.04 7.99 -7.96
C ARG A 74 -7.94 8.96 -7.49
N PRO A 75 -7.16 8.64 -6.45
CA PRO A 75 -6.06 9.50 -6.01
C PRO A 75 -5.15 9.95 -7.17
N PRO A 76 -4.70 11.21 -7.22
CA PRO A 76 -3.90 11.74 -8.33
C PRO A 76 -2.67 10.89 -8.67
N HIS A 77 -2.04 10.29 -7.66
CA HIS A 77 -0.82 9.49 -7.79
C HIS A 77 -1.04 8.00 -7.54
N ALA A 78 -2.28 7.50 -7.73
CA ALA A 78 -2.63 6.11 -7.47
C ALA A 78 -1.74 5.09 -8.19
N GLU A 79 -1.33 5.36 -9.43
CA GLU A 79 -0.42 4.48 -10.17
C GLU A 79 0.97 4.43 -9.54
N ALA A 80 1.58 5.58 -9.27
CA ALA A 80 2.89 5.66 -8.63
C ALA A 80 2.92 5.00 -7.22
N VAL A 81 1.83 5.13 -6.45
CA VAL A 81 1.70 4.43 -5.17
C VAL A 81 1.52 2.93 -5.39
N THR A 82 0.70 2.52 -6.36
CA THR A 82 0.48 1.11 -6.70
C THR A 82 1.78 0.41 -7.07
N ASP A 83 2.58 1.03 -7.93
CA ASP A 83 3.86 0.47 -8.38
C ASP A 83 4.83 0.27 -7.20
N ARG A 84 4.89 1.25 -6.30
CA ARG A 84 5.74 1.15 -5.11
C ARG A 84 5.24 0.08 -4.13
N VAL A 85 3.92 -0.03 -3.95
CA VAL A 85 3.32 -1.10 -3.14
C VAL A 85 3.65 -2.48 -3.73
N VAL A 86 3.57 -2.65 -5.06
CA VAL A 86 3.96 -3.90 -5.72
C VAL A 86 5.44 -4.20 -5.51
N ALA A 87 6.33 -3.20 -5.61
CA ALA A 87 7.76 -3.38 -5.36
C ALA A 87 8.04 -3.94 -3.95
N ILE A 88 7.33 -3.45 -2.92
CA ILE A 88 7.42 -3.98 -1.56
C ILE A 88 6.86 -5.41 -1.47
N LEU A 89 5.71 -5.65 -2.08
CA LEU A 89 5.04 -6.95 -2.07
C LEU A 89 5.85 -8.04 -2.79
N ARG A 90 6.78 -7.70 -3.69
CA ARG A 90 7.68 -8.68 -4.31
C ARG A 90 8.62 -9.36 -3.32
N GLY A 91 8.86 -8.79 -2.13
CA GLY A 91 9.61 -9.46 -1.07
C GLY A 91 8.99 -10.81 -0.66
N PRO A 92 7.76 -10.82 -0.12
CA PRO A 92 6.99 -12.05 0.13
C PRO A 92 6.52 -12.79 -1.12
N TYR A 93 6.26 -12.07 -2.21
CA TYR A 93 5.61 -12.59 -3.41
C TYR A 93 6.50 -12.36 -4.65
N PRO A 94 7.66 -13.02 -4.75
CA PRO A 94 8.63 -12.77 -5.83
C PRO A 94 8.13 -13.09 -7.24
N TRP A 95 6.97 -13.73 -7.35
CA TRP A 95 6.29 -14.03 -8.62
C TRP A 95 5.31 -12.93 -9.08
N LEU A 96 5.17 -11.82 -8.34
CA LEU A 96 4.40 -10.67 -8.81
C LEU A 96 5.15 -9.95 -9.94
N ALA A 97 4.43 -9.67 -11.03
CA ALA A 97 4.92 -8.94 -12.20
C ALA A 97 5.38 -7.52 -11.85
#